data_AF-A0A6M0CBL6-F1
#
_entry.id   AF-A0A6M0CBL6-F1
#
_cell.length_a   1.000
_cell.length_b   1.000
_cell.length_c   1.000
_cell.angle_alpha   90.00
_cell.angle_beta   90.00
_cell.angle_gamma   90.00
#
_symmetry.space_group_name_H-M   'P 1'
#
loop_
_entity.id
_entity.type
_entity.pdbx_description
1 polymer ?
#
loop_
_entity_poly.entity_id
_entity_poly.type
_entity_poly.pdbx_seq_one_letter_code
_entity_poly.pdbx_strand_id
1 'polypeptide(L)'
;MAVNGLKDGDQLTADQETILYRRLHFLGEHLLGLMEDFYKNYYQQSLKMPTEEDGSGDWGEKHAIAPRLQALLNAALTVAEQSFGMKAKGSLTDRCRRIEQASWDRIYRDDLQDLESLPAVKRGLADLVAEDANLRIWHMHLVENFVSVTGKYVADNPTVERFADTLLLLWKMITQIKGESKPLPKLGKKYALVTTGEPISVSDRWPDYKASRRKAVASLTDTLQQSMESLIV
;
A
#
# COMPACT_ATOMS: atom_id res chain seq x y z
N MET A 1 10.82 35.87 7.29
CA MET A 1 10.64 35.00 8.47
C MET A 1 10.95 33.58 8.04
N ALA A 2 12.01 32.97 8.58
CA ALA A 2 12.24 31.55 8.38
C ALA A 2 11.07 30.82 9.06
N VAL A 3 10.25 30.12 8.28
CA VAL A 3 9.28 29.18 8.84
C VAL A 3 10.12 28.09 9.48
N ASN A 4 10.25 28.11 10.80
CA ASN A 4 10.82 26.98 11.52
C ASN A 4 9.96 25.76 11.15
N GLY A 5 10.56 24.81 10.43
CA GLY A 5 9.89 23.58 10.06
C GLY A 5 9.47 22.78 11.29
N LEU A 6 8.43 21.97 11.15
CA LEU A 6 8.03 21.01 12.18
C LEU A 6 9.20 20.06 12.45
N LYS A 7 9.44 19.74 13.72
CA LYS A 7 10.43 18.75 14.12
C LYS A 7 9.74 17.56 14.75
N ASP A 8 10.28 16.39 14.47
CA ASP A 8 9.84 15.17 15.12
C ASP A 8 10.11 15.25 16.64
N GLY A 9 9.18 14.73 17.44
CA GLY A 9 9.19 14.82 18.90
C GLY A 9 8.64 16.12 19.51
N ASP A 10 8.50 17.20 18.73
CA ASP A 10 7.84 18.42 19.20
C ASP A 10 6.31 18.24 19.17
N GLN A 11 5.63 18.60 20.26
CA GLN A 11 4.16 18.63 20.27
C GLN A 11 3.65 19.79 19.40
N LEU A 12 2.66 19.50 18.56
CA LEU A 12 1.96 20.52 17.79
C LEU A 12 1.05 21.33 18.71
N THR A 13 0.89 22.62 18.42
CA THR A 13 -0.17 23.40 19.07
C THR A 13 -1.53 23.01 18.47
N ALA A 14 -2.61 23.14 19.24
CA ALA A 14 -3.97 22.83 18.77
C ALA A 14 -4.34 23.58 17.46
N ASP A 15 -3.86 24.82 17.30
CA ASP A 15 -4.04 25.60 16.08
C ASP A 15 -3.25 25.01 14.90
N GLN A 16 -2.02 24.57 15.14
CA GLN A 16 -1.20 23.91 14.11
C GLN A 16 -1.83 22.59 13.68
N GLU A 17 -2.24 21.74 14.63
CA GLU A 17 -2.94 20.48 14.34
C GLU A 17 -4.16 20.73 13.46
N THR A 18 -5.01 21.67 13.85
CA THR A 18 -6.23 22.02 13.13
C THR A 18 -5.94 22.49 11.71
N ILE A 19 -5.00 23.42 11.53
CA ILE A 19 -4.68 23.99 10.22
C ILE A 19 -4.04 22.94 9.31
N LEU A 20 -3.09 22.15 9.82
CA LEU A 20 -2.37 21.14 9.06
C LEU A 20 -3.29 19.99 8.67
N TYR A 21 -4.09 19.49 9.61
CA TYR A 21 -5.07 18.44 9.36
C TYR A 21 -6.08 18.88 8.32
N ARG A 22 -6.64 20.09 8.44
CA ARG A 22 -7.59 20.63 7.45
C ARG A 22 -6.97 20.69 6.05
N ARG A 23 -5.71 21.11 5.91
CA ARG A 23 -5.02 21.15 4.61
C ARG A 23 -4.80 19.76 4.04
N LEU A 24 -4.35 18.82 4.87
CA LEU A 24 -4.16 17.43 4.46
C LEU A 24 -5.49 16.80 4.02
N HIS A 25 -6.54 17.02 4.81
CA HIS A 25 -7.89 16.53 4.53
C HIS A 25 -8.41 17.06 3.19
N PHE A 26 -8.32 18.37 2.94
CA PHE A 26 -8.77 18.94 1.65
C PHE A 26 -7.96 18.42 0.46
N LEU A 27 -6.65 18.23 0.62
CA LEU A 27 -5.82 17.64 -0.42
C LEU A 27 -6.24 16.18 -0.69
N GLY A 28 -6.46 15.39 0.37
CA GLY A 28 -6.92 14.01 0.27
C GLY A 28 -8.28 13.91 -0.42
N GLU A 29 -9.25 14.72 -0.01
CA GLU A 29 -10.58 14.83 -0.62
C GLU A 29 -10.52 15.15 -2.12
N HIS A 30 -9.69 16.14 -2.49
CA HIS A 30 -9.54 16.54 -3.89
C HIS A 30 -8.93 15.43 -4.74
N LEU A 31 -7.83 14.82 -4.29
CA LEU A 31 -7.16 13.73 -5.00
C LEU A 31 -8.06 12.49 -5.10
N LEU A 32 -8.78 12.17 -4.02
CA LEU A 32 -9.75 11.07 -4.01
C LEU A 32 -10.82 11.31 -5.06
N GLY A 33 -11.44 12.49 -5.10
CA GLY A 33 -12.44 12.83 -6.12
C GLY A 33 -11.93 12.70 -7.55
N LEU A 34 -10.72 13.20 -7.84
CA LEU A 34 -10.09 13.05 -9.16
C LEU A 34 -9.93 11.58 -9.58
N MET A 35 -9.48 10.74 -8.65
CA MET A 35 -9.28 9.31 -8.91
C MET A 35 -10.61 8.57 -9.05
N GLU A 36 -11.60 8.91 -8.23
CA GLU A 36 -12.95 8.36 -8.34
C GLU A 36 -13.55 8.64 -9.71
N ASP A 37 -13.45 9.89 -10.20
CA ASP A 37 -13.95 10.29 -11.51
C ASP A 37 -13.17 9.61 -12.64
N PHE A 38 -11.86 9.45 -12.50
CA PHE A 38 -11.03 8.71 -13.45
C PHE A 38 -11.51 7.26 -13.62
N TYR A 39 -11.70 6.52 -12.53
CA TYR A 39 -12.17 5.14 -12.61
C TYR A 39 -13.63 5.00 -13.08
N LYS A 40 -14.50 5.96 -12.72
CA LYS A 40 -15.88 5.99 -13.24
C LYS A 40 -15.90 6.23 -14.74
N ASN A 41 -15.25 7.29 -15.20
CA ASN A 41 -15.39 7.77 -16.58
C ASN A 41 -14.65 6.89 -17.59
N TYR A 42 -13.47 6.37 -17.24
CA TYR A 42 -12.61 5.63 -18.18
C TYR A 42 -12.63 4.12 -17.99
N TYR A 43 -13.02 3.62 -16.82
CA TYR A 43 -13.05 2.19 -16.51
C TYR A 43 -14.43 1.66 -16.13
N GLN A 44 -15.47 2.51 -16.18
CA GLN A 44 -16.87 2.16 -15.89
C GLN A 44 -17.04 1.46 -14.53
N GLN A 45 -16.19 1.80 -13.57
CA GLN A 45 -16.25 1.21 -12.24
C GLN A 45 -17.38 1.84 -11.42
N SER A 46 -18.21 1.00 -10.83
CA SER A 46 -19.18 1.41 -9.82
C SER A 46 -18.50 1.38 -8.45
N LEU A 47 -18.19 2.56 -7.91
CA LEU A 47 -17.64 2.71 -6.56
C LEU A 47 -18.74 2.45 -5.54
N LYS A 48 -18.96 1.16 -5.23
CA LYS A 48 -19.86 0.75 -4.17
C LYS A 48 -19.25 1.11 -2.83
N MET A 49 -19.93 1.98 -2.10
CA MET A 49 -19.59 2.22 -0.71
C MET A 49 -19.79 0.91 0.07
N PRO A 50 -18.87 0.52 0.97
CA PRO A 50 -19.08 -0.64 1.83
C PRO A 50 -20.40 -0.47 2.61
N THR A 51 -21.36 -1.37 2.40
CA THR A 51 -22.58 -1.44 3.20
C THR A 51 -22.28 -2.12 4.54
N GLU A 52 -22.92 -1.64 5.60
CA GLU A 52 -22.74 -1.94 7.03
C GLU A 52 -22.95 -3.42 7.47
N GLU A 53 -22.22 -4.39 6.91
CA GLU A 53 -22.21 -5.75 7.48
C GLU A 53 -21.13 -5.96 8.56
N ASP A 54 -20.15 -5.05 8.69
CA ASP A 54 -19.14 -5.07 9.76
C ASP A 54 -19.41 -3.95 10.77
N GLY A 55 -20.09 -4.31 11.85
CA GLY A 55 -20.75 -3.38 12.76
C GLY A 55 -19.86 -2.43 13.57
N SER A 56 -20.22 -1.16 13.56
CA SER A 56 -20.43 -0.31 14.73
C SER A 56 -20.99 1.01 14.22
N GLY A 57 -22.22 1.33 14.62
CA GLY A 57 -22.96 2.47 14.12
C GLY A 57 -22.31 3.80 14.42
N ASP A 58 -22.46 4.71 13.47
CA ASP A 58 -22.88 6.11 13.62
C ASP A 58 -22.72 6.72 12.22
N TRP A 59 -23.82 6.94 11.51
CA TRP A 59 -23.82 7.63 10.21
C TRP A 59 -23.58 9.15 10.37
N GLY A 60 -22.63 9.50 11.23
CA GLY A 60 -22.02 10.83 11.23
C GLY A 60 -21.13 10.95 9.99
N GLU A 61 -21.48 11.89 9.11
CA GLU A 61 -20.69 12.34 7.94
C GLU A 61 -20.80 11.51 6.66
N LYS A 62 -21.70 11.95 5.78
CA LYS A 62 -21.83 11.62 4.34
C LYS A 62 -20.55 11.84 3.49
N HIS A 63 -19.40 12.12 4.10
CA HIS A 63 -18.14 12.54 3.49
C HIS A 63 -16.89 11.82 4.07
N ALA A 64 -17.04 10.70 4.78
CA ALA A 64 -15.87 10.01 5.34
C ALA A 64 -14.92 9.51 4.22
N ILE A 65 -13.65 9.98 4.26
CA ILE A 65 -12.58 9.59 3.32
C ILE A 65 -12.35 8.07 3.31
N ALA A 66 -12.40 7.42 4.47
CA ALA A 66 -12.04 6.00 4.62
C ALA A 66 -12.88 5.05 3.75
N PRO A 67 -14.22 5.01 3.83
CA PRO A 67 -15.02 4.11 3.01
C PRO A 67 -14.92 4.42 1.51
N ARG A 68 -14.75 5.69 1.14
CA ARG A 68 -14.54 6.11 -0.25
C ARG A 68 -13.20 5.63 -0.80
N LEU A 69 -12.13 5.80 -0.03
CA LEU A 69 -10.82 5.26 -0.37
C LEU A 69 -10.91 3.75 -0.55
N GLN A 70 -11.55 3.03 0.38
CA GLN A 70 -11.71 1.58 0.26
C GLN A 70 -12.48 1.17 -1.01
N ALA A 71 -13.54 1.90 -1.37
CA ALA A 71 -14.26 1.67 -2.62
C ALA A 71 -13.37 1.92 -3.86
N LEU A 72 -12.58 3.00 -3.85
CA LEU A 72 -11.61 3.32 -4.90
C LEU A 72 -10.54 2.22 -5.06
N LEU A 73 -9.95 1.76 -3.94
CA LEU A 73 -8.93 0.70 -3.96
C LEU A 73 -9.50 -0.60 -4.53
N ASN A 74 -10.71 -0.96 -4.14
CA ASN A 74 -11.39 -2.13 -4.71
C ASN A 74 -11.65 -2.00 -6.21
N ALA A 75 -12.06 -0.82 -6.69
CA ALA A 75 -12.25 -0.55 -8.10
C ALA A 75 -10.95 -0.62 -8.90
N ALA A 76 -9.87 -0.03 -8.39
CA ALA A 76 -8.55 -0.11 -9.00
C ALA A 76 -8.06 -1.55 -9.17
N LEU A 77 -8.18 -2.37 -8.13
CA LEU A 77 -7.85 -3.80 -8.23
C LEU A 77 -8.77 -4.55 -9.19
N THR A 78 -10.05 -4.20 -9.24
CA THR A 78 -11.00 -4.83 -10.18
C THR A 78 -10.59 -4.58 -11.63
N VAL A 79 -10.14 -3.36 -11.95
CA VAL A 79 -9.60 -3.03 -13.27
C VAL A 79 -8.37 -3.88 -13.61
N ALA A 80 -7.42 -3.97 -12.69
CA ALA A 80 -6.24 -4.82 -12.87
C ALA A 80 -6.65 -6.29 -13.07
N GLU A 81 -7.46 -6.85 -12.18
CA GLU A 81 -7.93 -8.23 -12.25
C GLU A 81 -8.63 -8.54 -13.58
N GLN A 82 -9.51 -7.65 -14.06
CA GLN A 82 -10.17 -7.82 -15.35
C GLN A 82 -9.16 -7.87 -16.51
N SER A 83 -8.15 -7.00 -16.49
CA SER A 83 -7.09 -7.01 -17.51
C SER A 83 -6.21 -8.26 -17.47
N PHE A 84 -6.07 -8.88 -16.29
CA PHE A 84 -5.37 -10.15 -16.14
C PHE A 84 -6.28 -11.39 -16.31
N GLY A 85 -7.59 -11.21 -16.51
CA GLY A 85 -8.55 -12.32 -16.59
C GLY A 85 -8.73 -13.06 -15.26
N MET A 86 -8.47 -12.38 -14.14
CA MET A 86 -8.48 -12.92 -12.79
C MET A 86 -9.80 -12.65 -12.10
N LYS A 87 -10.18 -13.56 -11.18
CA LYS A 87 -11.27 -13.32 -10.22
C LYS A 87 -10.73 -12.74 -8.92
N ALA A 88 -11.46 -11.78 -8.37
CA ALA A 88 -11.24 -11.26 -7.02
C ALA A 88 -11.28 -12.39 -5.99
N LYS A 89 -10.25 -12.48 -5.15
CA LYS A 89 -10.17 -13.46 -4.06
C LYS A 89 -9.14 -13.00 -3.02
N GLY A 90 -9.53 -13.02 -1.75
CA GLY A 90 -8.70 -12.64 -0.62
C GLY A 90 -8.81 -11.16 -0.25
N SER A 91 -7.94 -10.73 0.67
CA SER A 91 -7.80 -9.33 1.08
C SER A 91 -7.23 -8.46 -0.05
N LEU A 92 -7.22 -7.12 0.13
CA LEU A 92 -6.53 -6.21 -0.81
C LEU A 92 -5.08 -6.64 -1.03
N THR A 93 -4.37 -7.00 0.04
CA THR A 93 -2.97 -7.43 -0.02
C THR A 93 -2.81 -8.76 -0.79
N ASP A 94 -3.72 -9.72 -0.58
CA ASP A 94 -3.67 -10.99 -1.33
C ASP A 94 -3.94 -10.77 -2.82
N ARG A 95 -4.90 -9.90 -3.15
CA ARG A 95 -5.21 -9.52 -4.52
C ARG A 95 -4.03 -8.82 -5.19
N CYS A 96 -3.36 -7.90 -4.49
CA CYS A 96 -2.14 -7.24 -4.99
C CYS A 96 -1.05 -8.25 -5.37
N ARG A 97 -0.70 -9.16 -4.45
CA ARG A 97 0.31 -10.21 -4.70
C ARG A 97 -0.05 -11.11 -5.89
N ARG A 98 -1.32 -11.48 -6.01
CA ARG A 98 -1.80 -12.32 -7.13
C ARG A 98 -1.70 -11.59 -8.47
N ILE A 99 -2.07 -10.30 -8.51
CA ILE A 99 -1.94 -9.46 -9.71
C ILE A 99 -0.47 -9.27 -10.08
N GLU A 100 0.39 -9.01 -9.09
CA GLU A 100 1.82 -8.85 -9.30
C GLU A 100 2.42 -10.10 -9.95
N GLN A 101 2.13 -11.28 -9.40
CA GLN A 101 2.57 -12.54 -9.99
C GLN A 101 2.06 -12.70 -11.44
N ALA A 102 0.77 -12.43 -11.69
CA ALA A 102 0.21 -12.55 -13.03
C ALA A 102 0.82 -11.55 -14.04
N SER A 103 1.27 -10.39 -13.56
CA SER A 103 2.01 -9.43 -14.37
C SER A 103 3.42 -9.93 -14.67
N TRP A 104 4.14 -10.45 -13.66
CA TRP A 104 5.47 -11.02 -13.83
C TRP A 104 5.48 -12.18 -14.82
N ASP A 105 4.48 -13.06 -14.77
CA ASP A 105 4.34 -14.17 -15.72
C ASP A 105 4.25 -13.66 -17.18
N ARG A 106 3.67 -12.47 -17.41
CA ARG A 106 3.54 -11.85 -18.73
C ARG A 106 4.75 -11.01 -19.14
N ILE A 107 5.47 -10.43 -18.18
CA ILE A 107 6.65 -9.59 -18.42
C ILE A 107 7.89 -10.45 -18.64
N TYR A 108 8.13 -11.42 -17.76
CA TYR A 108 9.37 -12.22 -17.79
C TYR A 108 9.28 -13.44 -18.70
N ARG A 109 8.07 -13.94 -18.98
CA ARG A 109 7.80 -14.97 -20.01
C ARG A 109 8.70 -16.19 -19.91
N ASP A 110 8.74 -16.83 -18.74
CA ASP A 110 9.49 -18.08 -18.51
C ASP A 110 9.08 -19.22 -19.48
N ASP A 111 7.93 -19.10 -20.15
CA ASP A 111 7.46 -20.01 -21.20
C ASP A 111 8.23 -19.88 -22.52
N LEU A 112 8.88 -18.73 -22.78
CA LEU A 112 9.67 -18.49 -23.98
C LEU A 112 11.11 -18.93 -23.76
N GLN A 113 11.43 -20.15 -24.19
CA GLN A 113 12.81 -20.60 -24.23
C GLN A 113 13.61 -19.79 -25.27
N ASP A 114 14.77 -19.28 -24.84
CA ASP A 114 15.75 -18.57 -25.67
C ASP A 114 15.16 -17.39 -26.47
N LEU A 115 14.88 -16.29 -25.74
CA LEU A 115 14.37 -15.01 -26.27
C LEU A 115 15.16 -14.46 -27.47
N GLU A 116 16.48 -14.71 -27.52
CA GLU A 116 17.34 -14.21 -28.59
C GLU A 116 17.24 -15.06 -29.87
N SER A 117 16.75 -16.29 -29.77
CA SER A 117 16.46 -17.15 -30.92
C SER A 117 15.08 -16.91 -31.54
N LEU A 118 14.22 -16.13 -30.88
CA LEU A 118 12.86 -15.90 -31.37
C LEU A 118 12.86 -15.09 -32.68
N PRO A 119 12.06 -15.50 -33.68
CA PRO A 119 11.80 -14.67 -34.86
C PRO A 119 11.33 -13.27 -34.44
N ALA A 120 11.81 -12.22 -35.11
CA ALA A 120 11.57 -10.83 -34.74
C ALA A 120 10.09 -10.49 -34.51
N VAL A 121 9.18 -11.03 -35.33
CA VAL A 121 7.72 -10.83 -35.16
C VAL A 121 7.21 -11.47 -33.86
N LYS A 122 7.69 -12.65 -33.48
CA LYS A 122 7.28 -13.31 -32.23
C LYS A 122 7.83 -12.57 -31.01
N ARG A 123 9.07 -12.09 -31.08
CA ARG A 123 9.67 -11.24 -30.04
C ARG A 123 8.85 -9.96 -29.85
N GLY A 124 8.53 -9.25 -30.94
CA GLY A 124 7.72 -8.04 -30.86
C GLY A 124 6.31 -8.27 -30.28
N LEU A 125 5.68 -9.41 -30.55
CA LEU A 125 4.41 -9.78 -29.89
C LEU A 125 4.58 -10.07 -28.40
N ALA A 126 5.70 -10.66 -27.99
CA ALA A 126 6.01 -10.87 -26.57
C ALA A 126 6.26 -9.55 -25.85
N ASP A 127 7.03 -8.64 -26.46
CA ASP A 127 7.30 -7.30 -25.95
C ASP A 127 5.99 -6.51 -25.77
N LEU A 128 5.07 -6.58 -26.74
CA LEU A 128 3.76 -5.94 -26.64
C LEU A 128 2.93 -6.46 -25.44
N VAL A 129 3.00 -7.76 -25.16
CA VAL A 129 2.33 -8.36 -23.99
C VAL A 129 2.95 -7.87 -22.68
N ALA A 130 4.29 -7.77 -22.63
CA ALA A 130 4.99 -7.24 -21.46
C ALA A 130 4.67 -5.76 -21.22
N GLU A 131 4.62 -4.95 -22.28
CA GLU A 131 4.25 -3.54 -22.23
C GLU A 131 2.80 -3.35 -21.74
N ASP A 132 1.82 -4.09 -22.28
CA ASP A 132 0.45 -4.04 -21.77
C ASP A 132 0.41 -4.45 -20.30
N ALA A 133 1.06 -5.56 -19.91
CA ALA A 133 1.09 -5.99 -18.51
C ALA A 133 1.70 -4.94 -17.55
N ASN A 134 2.76 -4.26 -17.98
CA ASN A 134 3.39 -3.17 -17.23
C ASN A 134 2.49 -1.92 -17.14
N LEU A 135 1.68 -1.64 -18.16
CA LEU A 135 0.66 -0.59 -18.08
C LEU A 135 -0.48 -0.97 -17.14
N ARG A 136 -0.92 -2.23 -17.16
CA ARG A 136 -2.04 -2.72 -16.32
C ARG A 136 -1.70 -2.82 -14.84
N ILE A 137 -0.48 -3.20 -14.49
CA ILE A 137 -0.07 -3.38 -13.08
C ILE A 137 -0.06 -2.05 -12.30
N TRP A 138 0.02 -0.91 -12.98
CA TRP A 138 -0.05 0.43 -12.38
C TRP A 138 -1.23 0.59 -11.41
N HIS A 139 -2.41 0.04 -11.76
CA HIS A 139 -3.61 0.08 -10.92
C HIS A 139 -3.42 -0.63 -9.57
N MET A 140 -2.62 -1.70 -9.54
CA MET A 140 -2.29 -2.42 -8.32
C MET A 140 -1.29 -1.63 -7.47
N HIS A 141 -0.26 -1.03 -8.08
CA HIS A 141 0.70 -0.20 -7.34
C HIS A 141 0.06 1.03 -6.68
N LEU A 142 -1.00 1.58 -7.30
CA LEU A 142 -1.83 2.57 -6.63
C LEU A 142 -2.38 2.02 -5.30
N VAL A 143 -2.92 0.81 -5.29
CA VAL A 143 -3.52 0.20 -4.10
C VAL A 143 -2.49 -0.15 -3.04
N GLU A 144 -1.35 -0.69 -3.45
CA GLU A 144 -0.24 -1.03 -2.56
C GLU A 144 0.21 0.17 -1.72
N ASN A 145 0.26 1.36 -2.30
CA ASN A 145 0.62 2.59 -1.58
C ASN A 145 -0.39 3.00 -0.49
N PHE A 146 -1.66 2.56 -0.59
CA PHE A 146 -2.74 3.01 0.29
C PHE A 146 -3.37 1.91 1.13
N VAL A 147 -2.96 0.64 0.97
CA VAL A 147 -3.56 -0.50 1.69
C VAL A 147 -3.48 -0.38 3.21
N SER A 148 -2.46 0.30 3.73
CA SER A 148 -2.27 0.54 5.16
C SER A 148 -2.85 1.87 5.66
N VAL A 149 -3.42 2.70 4.79
CA VAL A 149 -3.93 4.01 5.16
C VAL A 149 -5.32 3.87 5.77
N THR A 150 -5.42 4.09 7.07
CA THR A 150 -6.71 4.24 7.74
C THR A 150 -7.11 5.71 7.68
N GLY A 151 -8.33 6.04 7.28
CA GLY A 151 -8.76 7.45 7.16
C GLY A 151 -8.80 8.22 8.49
N LYS A 152 -8.43 7.57 9.60
CA LYS A 152 -8.29 8.16 10.95
C LYS A 152 -6.82 8.25 11.42
N TYR A 153 -5.86 7.75 10.63
CA TYR A 153 -4.44 7.65 11.03
C TYR A 153 -3.85 8.95 11.60
N VAL A 154 -4.10 10.08 10.93
CA VAL A 154 -3.63 11.40 11.40
C VAL A 154 -4.59 12.01 12.42
N ALA A 155 -5.89 11.78 12.27
CA ALA A 155 -6.92 12.37 13.14
C ALA A 155 -6.83 11.87 14.59
N ASP A 156 -6.56 10.59 14.79
CA ASP A 156 -6.56 9.96 16.11
C ASP A 156 -5.36 10.39 16.99
N ASN A 157 -4.23 10.74 16.37
CA ASN A 157 -3.05 11.25 17.06
C ASN A 157 -2.21 12.08 16.07
N PRO A 158 -2.43 13.39 15.96
CA PRO A 158 -1.77 14.24 14.97
C PRO A 158 -0.30 14.51 15.35
N THR A 159 0.60 13.64 14.90
CA THR A 159 2.06 13.84 15.06
C THR A 159 2.73 14.28 13.77
N VAL A 160 3.89 14.94 13.87
CA VAL A 160 4.70 15.35 12.72
C VAL A 160 5.03 14.16 11.82
N GLU A 161 5.33 13.00 12.41
CA GLU A 161 5.58 11.75 11.69
C GLU A 161 4.35 11.26 10.90
N ARG A 162 3.17 11.23 11.52
CA ARG A 162 1.94 10.78 10.84
C ARG A 162 1.54 11.70 9.68
N PHE A 163 1.76 13.01 9.83
CA PHE A 163 1.62 13.96 8.73
C PHE A 163 2.62 13.68 7.61
N ALA A 164 3.89 13.46 7.96
CA ALA A 164 4.96 13.17 7.01
C ALA A 164 4.69 11.89 6.21
N ASP A 165 4.32 10.80 6.87
CA ASP A 165 3.98 9.53 6.24
C ASP A 165 2.86 9.70 5.22
N THR A 166 1.76 10.33 5.64
CA THR A 166 0.59 10.53 4.77
C THR A 166 0.96 11.41 3.56
N LEU A 167 1.72 12.48 3.77
CA LEU A 167 2.18 13.35 2.69
C LEU A 167 3.11 12.63 1.71
N LEU A 168 3.99 11.74 2.19
CA LEU A 168 4.87 10.96 1.32
C LEU A 168 4.08 9.95 0.48
N LEU A 169 3.02 9.35 1.02
CA LEU A 169 2.12 8.49 0.23
C LEU A 169 1.38 9.28 -0.86
N LEU A 170 0.85 10.46 -0.52
CA LEU A 170 0.22 11.36 -1.49
C LEU A 170 1.22 11.84 -2.56
N TRP A 171 2.46 12.15 -2.17
CA TRP A 171 3.52 12.51 -3.10
C TRP A 171 3.79 11.38 -4.10
N LYS A 172 3.95 10.13 -3.63
CA LYS A 172 4.14 8.96 -4.51
C LYS A 172 3.02 8.84 -5.52
N MET A 173 1.76 8.95 -5.07
CA MET A 173 0.59 8.92 -5.94
C MET A 173 0.66 9.99 -7.03
N ILE A 174 0.92 11.25 -6.65
CA ILE A 174 0.99 12.37 -7.59
C ILE A 174 2.12 12.15 -8.60
N THR A 175 3.31 11.74 -8.16
CA THR A 175 4.42 11.47 -9.08
C THR A 175 4.09 10.32 -10.05
N GLN A 176 3.43 9.28 -9.55
CA GLN A 176 3.01 8.13 -10.36
C GLN A 176 1.95 8.51 -11.39
N ILE A 177 0.96 9.34 -11.03
CA ILE A 177 -0.06 9.87 -11.95
C ILE A 177 0.57 10.73 -13.04
N LYS A 178 1.58 11.53 -12.69
CA LYS A 178 2.31 12.39 -13.63
C LYS A 178 3.27 11.62 -14.55
N GLY A 179 3.41 10.30 -14.38
CA GLY A 179 4.40 9.49 -15.09
C GLY A 179 5.85 9.86 -14.73
N GLU A 180 6.06 10.45 -13.55
CA GLU A 180 7.37 10.90 -13.10
C GLU A 180 8.01 9.84 -12.18
N SER A 181 9.24 9.42 -12.48
CA SER A 181 10.07 8.65 -11.54
C SER A 181 10.92 9.63 -10.71
N LYS A 182 10.30 10.22 -9.69
CA LYS A 182 10.98 11.14 -8.77
C LYS A 182 11.26 10.46 -7.43
N PRO A 183 12.47 10.62 -6.86
CA PRO A 183 12.73 10.15 -5.51
C PRO A 183 11.82 10.88 -4.51
N LEU A 184 11.52 10.21 -3.40
CA LEU A 184 10.78 10.82 -2.29
C LEU A 184 11.50 12.09 -1.80
N PRO A 185 10.75 13.16 -1.46
CA PRO A 185 11.34 14.36 -0.92
C PRO A 185 11.99 14.04 0.43
N LYS A 186 13.18 14.62 0.66
CA LYS A 186 13.86 14.51 1.94
C LYS A 186 13.23 15.52 2.91
N LEU A 187 12.49 15.02 3.91
CA LEU A 187 11.81 15.86 4.91
C LEU A 187 12.75 16.39 6.00
N GLY A 188 14.03 15.99 6.00
CA GLY A 188 15.01 16.41 6.98
C GLY A 188 16.12 15.38 7.15
N LYS A 189 16.93 15.57 8.20
CA LYS A 189 17.88 14.54 8.65
C LYS A 189 17.09 13.38 9.25
N LYS A 190 17.39 12.17 8.81
CA LYS A 190 16.81 10.94 9.36
C LYS A 190 17.88 10.24 10.17
N TYR A 191 17.51 9.72 11.32
CA TYR A 191 18.35 8.84 12.13
C TYR A 191 17.67 7.48 12.17
N ALA A 192 18.45 6.40 12.07
CA ALA A 192 17.96 5.05 12.25
C ALA A 192 18.49 4.54 13.58
N LEU A 193 17.59 4.13 14.48
CA LEU A 193 17.95 3.34 15.64
C LEU A 193 17.86 1.87 15.23
N VAL A 194 18.99 1.17 15.29
CA VAL A 194 19.03 -0.28 15.03
C VAL A 194 19.33 -0.96 16.35
N THR A 195 18.33 -1.63 16.89
CA THR A 195 18.47 -2.48 18.08
C THR A 195 18.61 -3.93 17.64
N THR A 196 19.56 -4.66 18.20
CA THR A 196 19.73 -6.10 17.94
C THR A 196 19.33 -6.88 19.17
N GLY A 197 18.43 -7.85 19.00
CA GLY A 197 18.01 -8.75 20.07
C GLY A 197 18.91 -9.97 20.18
N GLU A 198 18.65 -10.78 21.21
CA GLU A 198 19.33 -12.05 21.40
C GLU A 198 18.99 -13.04 20.27
N PRO A 199 19.97 -13.78 19.74
CA PRO A 199 19.72 -14.79 18.71
C PRO A 199 18.76 -15.89 19.20
N ILE A 200 17.71 -16.16 18.42
CA ILE A 200 16.78 -17.26 18.68
C ILE A 200 17.25 -18.50 17.92
N SER A 201 17.71 -19.52 18.64
CA SER A 201 18.11 -20.80 18.05
C SER A 201 16.89 -21.59 17.56
N VAL A 202 16.86 -21.87 16.25
CA VAL A 202 15.84 -22.72 15.63
C VAL A 202 16.19 -24.20 15.78
N SER A 203 17.49 -24.52 15.82
CA SER A 203 17.98 -25.90 15.95
C SER A 203 17.56 -26.55 17.27
N ASP A 204 17.55 -25.79 18.36
CA ASP A 204 17.15 -26.30 19.69
C ASP A 204 15.68 -26.69 19.75
N ARG A 205 14.85 -26.16 18.85
CA ARG A 205 13.41 -26.41 18.75
C ARG A 205 13.07 -27.55 17.79
N TRP A 206 14.08 -28.24 17.24
CA TRP A 206 13.88 -29.36 16.32
C TRP A 206 13.07 -30.53 16.90
N PRO A 207 13.26 -30.94 18.18
CA PRO A 207 12.45 -31.99 18.78
C PRO A 207 10.96 -31.62 18.82
N ASP A 208 10.64 -30.39 19.21
CA ASP A 208 9.26 -29.89 19.28
C ASP A 208 8.62 -29.82 17.89
N TYR A 209 9.39 -29.42 16.88
CA TYR A 209 8.95 -29.38 15.49
C TYR A 209 8.60 -30.78 14.97
N LYS A 210 9.42 -31.79 15.27
CA LYS A 210 9.13 -33.19 14.92
C LYS A 210 7.88 -33.71 15.63
N ALA A 211 7.68 -33.36 16.90
CA ALA A 211 6.50 -33.78 17.66
C ALA A 211 5.21 -33.10 17.17
N SER A 212 5.25 -31.79 16.91
CA SER A 212 4.12 -31.05 16.36
C SER A 212 4.56 -29.77 15.66
N ARG A 213 4.73 -29.86 14.34
CA ARG A 213 5.08 -28.73 13.46
C ARG A 213 4.26 -27.47 13.75
N ARG A 214 2.93 -27.60 13.83
CA ARG A 214 2.03 -26.45 14.02
C ARG A 214 2.29 -25.74 15.35
N LYS A 215 2.47 -26.48 16.45
CA LYS A 215 2.71 -25.91 17.78
C LYS A 215 4.10 -25.29 17.88
N ALA A 216 5.12 -25.97 17.36
CA ALA A 216 6.50 -25.46 17.39
C ALA A 216 6.66 -24.15 16.61
N VAL A 217 6.04 -24.06 15.42
CA VAL A 217 6.04 -22.82 14.63
C VAL A 217 5.31 -21.71 15.37
N ALA A 218 4.11 -21.96 15.92
CA ALA A 218 3.38 -20.96 16.69
C ALA A 218 4.19 -20.44 17.90
N SER A 219 4.77 -21.34 18.69
CA SER A 219 5.59 -20.97 19.85
C SER A 219 6.85 -20.18 19.49
N LEU A 220 7.51 -20.54 18.38
CA LEU A 220 8.65 -19.78 17.86
C LEU A 220 8.21 -18.36 17.44
N THR A 221 7.09 -18.23 16.72
CA THR A 221 6.54 -16.94 16.32
C THR A 221 6.17 -16.08 17.53
N ASP A 222 5.57 -16.66 18.57
CA ASP A 222 5.24 -15.96 19.81
C ASP A 222 6.52 -15.46 20.52
N THR A 223 7.57 -16.30 20.58
CA THR A 223 8.87 -15.90 21.15
C THR A 223 9.49 -14.75 20.36
N LEU A 224 9.45 -14.83 19.03
CA LEU A 224 9.97 -13.79 18.15
C LEU A 224 9.21 -12.48 18.36
N GLN A 225 7.88 -12.53 18.43
CA GLN A 225 7.04 -11.37 18.68
C GLN A 225 7.42 -10.68 20.01
N GLN A 226 7.46 -11.43 21.11
CA GLN A 226 7.83 -10.89 22.43
C GLN A 226 9.24 -10.30 22.43
N SER A 227 10.19 -11.00 21.81
CA SER A 227 11.57 -10.50 21.70
C SER A 227 11.61 -9.19 20.91
N MET A 228 10.90 -9.09 19.78
CA MET A 228 10.86 -7.87 18.98
C MET A 228 10.17 -6.71 19.71
N GLU A 229 9.05 -6.97 20.38
CA GLU A 229 8.32 -5.96 21.18
C GLU A 229 9.20 -5.39 22.30
N SER A 230 10.04 -6.22 22.93
CA SER A 230 10.97 -5.77 23.97
C SER A 230 12.10 -4.85 23.48
N LEU A 231 12.35 -4.81 22.16
CA LEU A 231 13.39 -3.97 21.54
C LEU A 231 12.85 -2.59 21.11
N ILE A 232 11.53 -2.37 21.20
CA ILE A 232 10.91 -1.08 20.88
C ILE A 232 11.13 -0.14 22.06
N VAL A 233 11.86 0.96 21.82
CA VAL A 233 12.21 2.02 22.79
C VAL A 233 11.24 3.18 22.67
#